data_AF-A0A851GLG6-F1
#
_entry.id   AF-A0A851GLG6-F1
#
_cell.length_a   1.000
_cell.length_b   1.000
_cell.length_c   1.000
_cell.angle_alpha   90.00
_cell.angle_beta   90.00
_cell.angle_gamma   90.00
#
_symmetry.space_group_name_H-M   'P 1'
#
loop_
_entity.id
_entity.type
_entity.pdbx_description
1 polymer ?
#
loop_
_entity_poly.entity_id
_entity_poly.type
_entity_poly.pdbx_seq_one_letter_code
_entity_poly.pdbx_strand_id
1 'polypeptide(L)'
;MKITTFLYLAIFGLCSSLFVSCEDKKRSSSNDSSSEAASVDTAESLTDEMTDIMHRFADTLAAVKDKESATQAGEKIDTIYEELEALAARFDKLEDPSPEEKKQLKEKMDKVESELDTKLSESFQSFKDNTEVMETLKPIMKNFKERMDKLEPTFEKFGVK
;
A
#
# COMPACT_ATOMS: atom_id res chain seq x y z
N MET A 1 9.07 9.76 0.04
CA MET A 1 9.76 9.27 1.26
C MET A 1 9.33 7.83 1.40
N LYS A 2 10.27 6.90 1.50
CA LYS A 2 10.05 5.45 1.37
C LYS A 2 9.38 4.91 2.63
N ILE A 3 8.40 4.01 2.55
CA ILE A 3 7.80 3.26 3.68
C ILE A 3 8.87 2.65 4.64
N THR A 4 10.08 2.35 4.15
CA THR A 4 11.22 1.94 4.99
C THR A 4 11.58 2.96 6.08
N THR A 5 11.15 4.21 5.96
CA THR A 5 11.44 5.29 6.91
C THR A 5 10.51 5.26 8.12
N PHE A 6 9.26 4.80 7.99
CA PHE A 6 8.34 4.71 9.13
C PHE A 6 8.80 3.71 10.20
N LEU A 7 9.53 2.67 9.79
CA LEU A 7 10.21 1.74 10.69
C LEU A 7 11.53 2.26 11.25
N TYR A 8 12.11 3.31 10.66
CA TYR A 8 13.41 3.86 11.05
C TYR A 8 13.31 5.14 11.91
N LEU A 9 12.15 5.81 11.93
CA LEU A 9 11.95 7.15 12.50
C LEU A 9 11.78 7.22 14.03
N ALA A 10 12.30 6.25 14.77
CA ALA A 10 12.49 6.39 16.22
C ALA A 10 13.88 6.95 16.59
N ILE A 11 14.80 7.11 15.62
CA ILE A 11 16.19 7.50 15.91
C ILE A 11 16.69 8.43 14.80
N PHE A 12 17.30 9.54 15.22
CA PHE A 12 17.92 10.60 14.42
C PHE A 12 16.99 11.72 13.94
N GLY A 13 17.08 12.83 14.69
CA GLY A 13 16.63 14.13 14.28
C GLY A 13 17.66 14.90 13.43
N LEU A 14 17.22 16.12 13.13
CA LEU A 14 17.95 17.27 12.58
C LEU A 14 18.49 17.12 11.15
N CYS A 15 17.78 17.74 10.20
CA CYS A 15 18.40 18.78 9.37
C CYS A 15 17.36 19.68 8.69
N SER A 16 17.68 20.96 8.66
CA SER A 16 16.84 22.06 8.21
C SER A 16 16.91 22.28 6.69
N SER A 17 15.74 22.62 6.14
CA SER A 17 15.48 23.76 5.22
C SER A 17 16.07 23.82 3.80
N LEU A 18 15.13 24.08 2.86
CA LEU A 18 15.14 24.98 1.68
C LEU A 18 15.08 24.36 0.26
N PHE A 19 14.38 25.11 -0.62
CA PHE A 19 14.18 25.02 -2.09
C PHE A 19 13.07 24.03 -2.56
N VAL A 20 12.14 24.35 -3.48
CA VAL A 20 11.98 25.45 -4.45
C VAL A 20 10.54 25.53 -5.01
N SER A 21 10.14 26.72 -5.49
CA SER A 21 8.90 27.10 -6.18
C SER A 21 8.55 26.30 -7.46
N CYS A 22 7.26 26.14 -7.79
CA CYS A 22 6.59 26.86 -8.90
C CYS A 22 5.09 26.50 -9.07
N GLU A 23 4.41 27.37 -9.82
CA GLU A 23 2.99 27.70 -9.88
C GLU A 23 2.21 27.00 -11.03
N ASP A 24 0.89 26.84 -10.80
CA ASP A 24 -0.27 26.77 -11.70
C ASP A 24 -0.37 25.84 -12.94
N LYS A 25 -1.34 24.87 -12.91
CA LYS A 25 -2.30 24.65 -14.01
C LYS A 25 -3.54 23.77 -13.67
N LYS A 26 -4.70 24.43 -13.58
CA LYS A 26 -6.00 24.11 -14.23
C LYS A 26 -6.67 22.71 -14.04
N ARG A 27 -7.67 22.71 -13.14
CA ARG A 27 -9.05 22.17 -13.23
C ARG A 27 -9.39 21.06 -14.26
N SER A 28 -9.90 19.95 -13.70
CA SER A 28 -11.23 19.33 -13.93
C SER A 28 -11.30 17.95 -14.60
N SER A 29 -12.02 17.09 -13.86
CA SER A 29 -12.93 16.02 -14.29
C SER A 29 -12.36 14.65 -14.65
N SER A 30 -12.52 13.77 -13.67
CA SER A 30 -13.38 12.58 -13.73
C SER A 30 -13.43 11.83 -15.05
N ASN A 31 -13.01 10.57 -15.03
CA ASN A 31 -13.80 9.54 -15.69
C ASN A 31 -13.79 8.28 -14.83
N ASP A 32 -14.89 8.11 -14.10
CA ASP A 32 -15.43 6.81 -13.72
C ASP A 32 -15.42 5.90 -14.94
N SER A 33 -14.82 4.72 -14.81
CA SER A 33 -15.18 3.55 -15.60
C SER A 33 -14.89 2.31 -14.78
N SER A 34 -15.72 2.13 -13.75
CA SER A 34 -16.10 0.79 -13.33
C SER A 34 -16.82 0.13 -14.51
N SER A 35 -16.20 -0.88 -15.10
CA SER A 35 -16.84 -1.83 -15.99
C SER A 35 -16.11 -3.16 -15.84
N GLU A 36 -16.74 -4.09 -15.14
CA GLU A 36 -16.50 -5.53 -15.25
C GLU A 36 -16.64 -5.96 -16.72
N ALA A 37 -15.55 -5.84 -17.46
CA ALA A 37 -15.23 -6.74 -18.56
C ALA A 37 -14.28 -7.79 -17.98
N ALA A 38 -14.37 -9.04 -18.42
CA ALA A 38 -13.30 -10.00 -18.19
C ALA A 38 -12.03 -9.45 -18.88
N SER A 39 -11.29 -8.61 -18.17
CA SER A 39 -10.15 -7.90 -18.68
C SER A 39 -9.04 -8.92 -18.83
N VAL A 40 -8.48 -9.00 -20.03
CA VAL A 40 -7.13 -9.53 -20.19
C VAL A 40 -6.26 -8.78 -19.20
N ASP A 41 -5.54 -9.50 -18.34
CA ASP A 41 -4.66 -8.90 -17.35
C ASP A 41 -3.66 -7.98 -18.07
N THR A 42 -3.66 -6.69 -17.74
CA THR A 42 -2.64 -5.73 -18.15
C THR A 42 -1.88 -5.25 -16.91
N ALA A 43 -0.64 -4.78 -17.09
CA ALA A 43 0.12 -4.26 -15.96
C ALA A 43 -0.62 -3.10 -15.26
N GLU A 44 -1.31 -2.24 -16.02
CA GLU A 44 -2.13 -1.16 -15.48
C GLU A 44 -3.33 -1.67 -14.66
N SER A 45 -4.12 -2.62 -15.19
CA SER A 45 -5.30 -3.14 -14.49
C SER A 45 -4.93 -3.88 -13.21
N LEU A 46 -3.83 -4.64 -13.23
CA LEU A 46 -3.32 -5.32 -12.05
C LEU A 46 -2.77 -4.32 -11.01
N THR A 47 -2.21 -3.19 -11.44
CA THR A 47 -1.79 -2.10 -10.53
C THR A 47 -2.97 -1.36 -9.92
N ASP A 48 -4.09 -1.21 -10.64
CA ASP A 48 -5.34 -0.70 -10.05
C ASP A 48 -5.89 -1.64 -8.99
N GLU A 49 -5.94 -2.94 -9.30
CA GLU A 49 -6.36 -3.95 -8.32
C GLU A 49 -5.44 -3.96 -7.09
N MET A 50 -4.13 -3.84 -7.29
CA MET A 50 -3.17 -3.67 -6.20
C MET A 50 -3.50 -2.45 -5.33
N THR A 51 -3.83 -1.32 -5.95
CA THR A 51 -4.18 -0.07 -5.27
C THR A 51 -5.42 -0.27 -4.38
N ASP A 52 -6.45 -0.92 -4.91
CA ASP A 52 -7.68 -1.21 -4.17
C ASP A 52 -7.43 -2.14 -2.97
N ILE A 53 -6.60 -3.17 -3.15
CA ILE A 53 -6.21 -4.08 -2.07
C ILE A 53 -5.47 -3.31 -0.96
N MET A 54 -4.55 -2.41 -1.31
CA MET A 54 -3.81 -1.62 -0.33
C MET A 54 -4.69 -0.60 0.40
N HIS A 55 -5.69 -0.02 -0.26
CA HIS A 55 -6.69 0.81 0.42
C HIS A 55 -7.52 0.00 1.41
N ARG A 56 -7.94 -1.21 1.05
CA ARG A 56 -8.65 -2.12 1.96
C ARG A 56 -7.81 -2.53 3.17
N PHE A 57 -6.50 -2.69 3.00
CA PHE A 57 -5.58 -2.91 4.11
C PHE A 57 -5.59 -1.72 5.08
N ALA A 58 -5.44 -0.50 4.57
CA ALA A 58 -5.47 0.70 5.40
C ALA A 58 -6.84 0.91 6.07
N ASP A 59 -7.95 0.63 5.39
CA ASP A 59 -9.30 0.67 5.98
C ASP A 59 -9.49 -0.37 7.09
N THR A 60 -8.93 -1.57 6.90
CA THR A 60 -8.97 -2.62 7.91
C THR A 60 -8.26 -2.20 9.19
N LEU A 61 -7.12 -1.51 9.06
CA LEU A 61 -6.39 -0.96 10.20
C LEU A 61 -7.09 0.23 10.85
N ALA A 62 -7.66 1.13 10.04
CA ALA A 62 -8.41 2.30 10.53
C ALA A 62 -9.66 1.91 11.34
N ALA A 63 -10.19 0.70 11.14
CA ALA A 63 -11.34 0.19 11.86
C ALA A 63 -11.01 -0.38 13.26
N VAL A 64 -9.73 -0.56 13.60
CA VAL A 64 -9.30 -1.14 14.87
C VAL A 64 -9.48 -0.14 16.01
N LYS A 65 -10.19 -0.56 17.06
CA LYS A 65 -10.48 0.27 18.25
C LYS A 65 -10.10 -0.43 19.56
N ASP A 66 -10.16 -1.75 19.55
CA ASP A 66 -10.03 -2.64 20.70
C ASP A 66 -9.47 -4.01 20.25
N LYS A 67 -9.26 -4.91 21.20
CA LYS A 67 -8.70 -6.24 20.91
C LYS A 67 -9.56 -7.09 19.98
N GLU A 68 -10.88 -6.99 20.11
CA GLU A 68 -11.80 -7.80 19.28
C GLU A 68 -11.69 -7.36 17.82
N SER A 69 -11.79 -6.06 17.58
CA SER A 69 -11.59 -5.48 16.24
C SER A 69 -10.18 -5.69 15.71
N ALA A 70 -9.14 -5.70 16.56
CA ALA A 70 -7.76 -6.05 16.17
C ALA A 70 -7.62 -7.51 15.72
N THR A 71 -8.33 -8.43 16.39
CA THR A 71 -8.34 -9.86 16.02
C THR A 71 -9.05 -10.06 14.68
N GLN A 72 -10.22 -9.43 14.50
CA GLN A 72 -10.95 -9.45 13.23
C GLN A 72 -10.17 -8.79 12.10
N ALA A 73 -9.40 -7.74 12.39
CA ALA A 73 -8.49 -7.13 11.42
C ALA A 73 -7.42 -8.12 10.97
N GLY A 74 -6.91 -8.98 11.86
CA GLY A 74 -5.98 -10.05 11.51
C GLY A 74 -6.52 -10.98 10.43
N GLU A 75 -7.74 -11.50 10.61
CA GLU A 75 -8.38 -12.40 9.64
C GLU A 75 -8.58 -11.73 8.27
N LYS A 76 -8.95 -10.44 8.28
CA LYS A 76 -9.08 -9.66 7.04
C LYS A 76 -7.73 -9.40 6.36
N ILE A 77 -6.68 -9.15 7.14
CA ILE A 77 -5.32 -8.96 6.63
C ILE A 77 -4.79 -10.26 6.01
N ASP A 78 -5.10 -11.41 6.59
CA ASP A 78 -4.75 -12.71 6.00
C ASP A 78 -5.45 -12.91 4.65
N THR A 79 -6.74 -12.56 4.56
CA THR A 79 -7.50 -12.60 3.29
C THR A 79 -6.89 -11.65 2.25
N ILE A 80 -6.56 -10.42 2.66
CA ILE A 80 -5.88 -9.43 1.81
C ILE A 80 -4.57 -9.99 1.28
N TYR A 81 -3.80 -10.70 2.09
CA TYR A 81 -2.58 -11.30 1.59
C TYR A 81 -2.83 -12.40 0.56
N GLU A 82 -3.84 -13.26 0.76
CA GLU A 82 -4.18 -14.29 -0.23
C GLU A 82 -4.55 -13.67 -1.58
N GLU A 83 -5.24 -12.52 -1.56
CA GLU A 83 -5.51 -11.72 -2.75
C GLU A 83 -4.21 -11.17 -3.38
N LEU A 84 -3.25 -10.70 -2.57
CA LEU A 84 -1.94 -10.24 -3.06
C LEU A 84 -1.11 -11.38 -3.67
N GLU A 85 -1.16 -12.60 -3.10
CA GLU A 85 -0.53 -13.78 -3.70
C GLU A 85 -1.14 -14.12 -5.05
N ALA A 86 -2.48 -14.11 -5.14
CA ALA A 86 -3.18 -14.35 -6.39
C ALA A 86 -2.85 -13.27 -7.44
N LEU A 87 -2.75 -12.01 -7.02
CA LEU A 87 -2.37 -10.90 -7.88
C LEU A 87 -0.92 -11.00 -8.35
N ALA A 88 0.02 -11.34 -7.46
CA ALA A 88 1.42 -11.60 -7.81
C ALA A 88 1.53 -12.71 -8.86
N ALA A 89 0.78 -13.81 -8.70
CA ALA A 89 0.75 -14.90 -9.67
C ALA A 89 0.18 -14.51 -11.04
N ARG A 90 -0.64 -13.44 -11.11
CA ARG A 90 -1.11 -12.85 -12.37
C ARG A 90 -0.05 -11.93 -12.98
N PHE A 91 0.62 -11.10 -12.18
CA PHE A 91 1.75 -10.30 -12.62
C PHE A 91 2.88 -11.17 -13.21
N ASP A 92 3.24 -12.28 -12.58
CA ASP A 92 4.30 -13.18 -13.10
C ASP A 92 3.97 -13.85 -14.44
N LYS A 93 2.71 -13.79 -14.91
CA LYS A 93 2.30 -14.29 -16.23
C LYS A 93 2.38 -13.22 -17.32
N LEU A 94 2.51 -11.95 -16.94
CA LEU A 94 2.64 -10.85 -17.90
C LEU A 94 4.06 -10.77 -18.44
N GLU A 95 4.19 -10.27 -19.67
CA GLU A 95 5.49 -9.85 -20.18
C GLU A 95 6.01 -8.67 -19.37
N ASP A 96 7.34 -8.55 -19.26
CA ASP A 96 7.97 -7.43 -18.58
C ASP A 96 7.53 -6.11 -19.24
N PRO A 97 6.99 -5.15 -18.47
CA PRO A 97 6.57 -3.87 -19.04
C PRO A 97 7.78 -3.09 -19.59
N SER A 98 7.54 -2.25 -20.59
CA SER A 98 8.58 -1.37 -21.12
C SER A 98 9.07 -0.39 -20.04
N PRO A 99 10.26 0.22 -20.19
CA PRO A 99 10.76 1.20 -19.22
C PRO A 99 9.82 2.39 -18.99
N GLU A 100 9.08 2.81 -20.01
CA GLU A 100 8.10 3.91 -19.91
C GLU A 100 6.87 3.47 -19.12
N GLU A 101 6.34 2.27 -19.39
CA GLU A 101 5.22 1.71 -18.63
C GLU A 101 5.61 1.48 -17.16
N LYS A 102 6.80 0.93 -16.88
CA LYS A 102 7.33 0.79 -15.51
C LYS A 102 7.36 2.12 -14.77
N LYS A 103 7.76 3.20 -15.45
CA LYS A 103 7.81 4.53 -14.85
C LYS A 103 6.40 5.04 -14.51
N GLN A 104 5.44 4.87 -15.41
CA GLN A 104 4.05 5.30 -15.18
C GLN A 104 3.40 4.52 -14.03
N LEU A 105 3.59 3.19 -14.00
CA LEU A 105 3.09 2.34 -12.91
C LEU A 105 3.74 2.71 -11.57
N LYS A 106 5.04 3.01 -11.58
CA LYS A 106 5.75 3.49 -10.38
C LYS A 106 5.19 4.82 -9.89
N GLU A 107 5.02 5.81 -10.75
CA GLU A 107 4.48 7.12 -10.35
C GLU A 107 3.07 7.00 -9.75
N LYS A 108 2.25 6.10 -10.29
CA LYS A 108 0.92 5.77 -9.75
C LYS A 108 1.03 5.16 -8.35
N MET A 109 1.89 4.17 -8.16
CA MET A 109 2.08 3.51 -6.86
C MET A 109 2.74 4.41 -5.82
N ASP A 110 3.68 5.28 -6.20
CA ASP A 110 4.28 6.27 -5.30
C ASP A 110 3.22 7.24 -4.74
N LYS A 111 2.23 7.60 -5.56
CA LYS A 111 1.11 8.45 -5.13
C LYS A 111 0.22 7.71 -4.13
N VAL A 112 -0.14 6.46 -4.44
CA VAL A 112 -0.93 5.61 -3.57
C VAL A 112 -0.22 5.38 -2.23
N GLU A 113 1.09 5.07 -2.25
CA GLU A 113 1.93 4.96 -1.05
C GLU A 113 1.84 6.21 -0.19
N SER A 114 1.97 7.40 -0.77
CA SER A 114 1.87 8.65 -0.01
C SER A 114 0.50 8.87 0.64
N GLU A 115 -0.58 8.48 -0.04
CA GLU A 115 -1.95 8.58 0.49
C GLU A 115 -2.17 7.57 1.64
N LEU A 116 -1.68 6.35 1.47
CA LEU A 116 -1.76 5.29 2.47
C LEU A 116 -0.89 5.58 3.70
N ASP A 117 0.31 6.15 3.52
CA ASP A 117 1.22 6.52 4.60
C ASP A 117 0.54 7.44 5.63
N THR A 118 -0.19 8.45 5.12
CA THR A 118 -0.96 9.36 5.97
C THR A 118 -2.05 8.60 6.74
N LYS A 119 -2.85 7.79 6.04
CA LYS A 119 -3.97 7.05 6.64
C LYS A 119 -3.51 6.00 7.66
N LEU A 120 -2.44 5.28 7.36
CA LEU A 120 -1.84 4.29 8.25
C LEU A 120 -1.21 4.96 9.48
N SER A 121 -0.54 6.11 9.30
CA SER A 121 -0.02 6.90 10.40
C SER A 121 -1.14 7.36 11.34
N GLU A 122 -2.23 7.92 10.80
CA GLU A 122 -3.40 8.33 11.59
C GLU A 122 -4.02 7.16 12.34
N SER A 123 -4.19 6.02 11.66
CA SER A 123 -4.69 4.78 12.26
C SER A 123 -3.79 4.34 13.41
N PHE A 124 -2.47 4.28 13.19
CA PHE A 124 -1.50 3.95 14.23
C PHE A 124 -1.56 4.89 15.42
N GLN A 125 -1.63 6.21 15.19
CA GLN A 125 -1.77 7.18 16.26
C GLN A 125 -3.03 6.96 17.11
N SER A 126 -4.10 6.43 16.52
CA SER A 126 -5.36 6.18 17.23
C SER A 126 -5.28 5.03 18.24
N PHE A 127 -4.39 4.05 18.04
CA PHE A 127 -4.29 2.86 18.88
C PHE A 127 -2.90 2.63 19.51
N LYS A 128 -1.89 3.46 19.24
CA LYS A 128 -0.51 3.30 19.76
C LYS A 128 -0.41 3.19 21.28
N ASP A 129 -1.30 3.88 22.01
CA ASP A 129 -1.31 3.91 23.48
C ASP A 129 -2.21 2.79 24.06
N ASN A 130 -2.88 2.03 23.20
CA ASN A 130 -3.66 0.85 23.58
C ASN A 130 -2.77 -0.40 23.50
N THR A 131 -2.13 -0.73 24.62
CA THR A 131 -1.21 -1.88 24.73
C THR A 131 -1.83 -3.19 24.26
N GLU A 132 -3.11 -3.43 24.58
CA GLU A 132 -3.77 -4.69 24.23
C GLU A 132 -4.00 -4.82 22.71
N VAL A 133 -4.39 -3.74 22.05
CA VAL A 133 -4.45 -3.68 20.57
C VAL A 133 -3.07 -3.88 19.97
N MET A 134 -2.05 -3.21 20.50
CA MET A 134 -0.68 -3.30 20.00
C MET A 134 -0.09 -4.70 20.13
N GLU A 135 -0.33 -5.38 21.25
CA GLU A 135 0.09 -6.77 21.46
C GLU A 135 -0.62 -7.75 20.51
N THR A 136 -1.88 -7.46 20.16
CA THR A 136 -2.66 -8.26 19.21
C THR A 136 -2.20 -8.03 17.77
N LEU A 137 -2.00 -6.78 17.36
CA LEU A 137 -1.62 -6.43 15.98
C LEU A 137 -0.16 -6.74 15.65
N LYS A 138 0.76 -6.66 16.62
CA LYS A 138 2.20 -6.89 16.37
C LYS A 138 2.51 -8.22 15.68
N PRO A 139 2.04 -9.39 16.13
CA PRO A 139 2.29 -10.66 15.43
C PRO A 139 1.61 -10.71 14.06
N ILE A 140 0.41 -10.14 13.92
CA ILE A 140 -0.31 -10.05 12.64
C ILE A 140 0.52 -9.26 11.62
N MET A 141 0.97 -8.06 11.98
CA MET A 141 1.77 -7.19 11.12
C MET A 141 3.12 -7.80 10.78
N LYS A 142 3.75 -8.49 11.75
CA LYS A 142 4.99 -9.22 11.50
C LYS A 142 4.77 -10.32 10.45
N ASN A 143 3.72 -11.11 10.60
CA ASN A 143 3.41 -12.17 9.64
C ASN A 143 3.09 -11.61 8.26
N PHE A 144 2.26 -10.55 8.19
CA PHE A 144 1.96 -9.85 6.94
C PHE A 144 3.23 -9.34 6.25
N LYS A 145 4.16 -8.73 7.00
CA LYS A 145 5.45 -8.28 6.45
C LYS A 145 6.27 -9.44 5.89
N GLU A 146 6.46 -10.51 6.66
CA GLU A 146 7.22 -11.69 6.21
C GLU A 146 6.62 -12.33 4.96
N ARG A 147 5.30 -12.26 4.85
CA ARG A 147 4.52 -12.73 3.71
C ARG A 147 4.68 -11.80 2.50
N MET A 148 4.63 -10.48 2.68
CA MET A 148 4.86 -9.47 1.65
C MET A 148 6.30 -9.44 1.12
N ASP A 149 7.31 -9.63 1.99
CA ASP A 149 8.72 -9.71 1.60
C ASP A 149 8.95 -10.84 0.56
N LYS A 150 8.12 -11.88 0.55
CA LYS A 150 8.18 -12.96 -0.45
C LYS A 150 7.62 -12.56 -1.82
N LEU A 151 6.70 -11.59 -1.85
CA LEU A 151 6.06 -11.09 -3.06
C LEU A 151 6.79 -9.88 -3.66
N GLU A 152 7.62 -9.20 -2.86
CA GLU A 152 8.43 -8.04 -3.28
C GLU A 152 9.17 -8.27 -4.61
N PRO A 153 9.85 -9.41 -4.87
CA PRO A 153 10.55 -9.61 -6.14
C PRO A 153 9.62 -9.62 -7.36
N THR A 154 8.37 -10.07 -7.19
CA THR A 154 7.38 -10.07 -8.28
C THR A 154 6.93 -8.64 -8.55
N PHE A 155 6.63 -7.84 -7.53
CA PHE A 155 6.18 -6.46 -7.70
C PHE A 155 7.28 -5.50 -8.18
N GLU A 156 8.53 -5.72 -7.73
CA GLU A 156 9.69 -4.92 -8.18
C GLU A 156 9.91 -5.01 -9.70
N LYS A 157 9.63 -6.15 -10.33
CA LYS A 157 9.72 -6.30 -11.80
C LYS A 157 8.84 -5.29 -12.53
N PHE A 158 7.71 -4.93 -11.94
CA PHE A 158 6.71 -4.02 -12.50
C PHE A 158 6.90 -2.57 -12.03
N GLY A 159 8.01 -2.26 -11.33
CA GLY A 159 8.28 -0.92 -10.81
C GLY A 159 7.44 -0.55 -9.58
N VAL A 160 6.81 -1.55 -8.95
CA VAL A 160 5.98 -1.40 -7.77
C VAL A 160 6.83 -1.79 -6.56
N LYS A 161 7.37 -0.81 -5.82
CA LYS A 161 8.17 -1.02 -4.60
C LYS A 161 7.89 0.09 -3.60
#